data_AF-A0A2H0TB46-F1
#
_entry.id   AF-A0A2H0TB46-F1
#
_cell.length_a   1.000
_cell.length_b   1.000
_cell.length_c   1.000
_cell.angle_alpha   90.00
_cell.angle_beta   90.00
_cell.angle_gamma   90.00
#
_symmetry.space_group_name_H-M   'P 1'
#
loop_
_entity.id
_entity.type
_entity.pdbx_description
1 polymer ?
#
loop_
_entity_poly.entity_id
_entity_poly.type
_entity_poly.pdbx_seq_one_letter_code
_entity_poly.pdbx_strand_id
1 'polypeptide(L)' 'YDKSLYKKYQDIYEGKDKNPSQTIKKYFNSKYIFSGKTNKDFIIVAEKDKNLEKAYEDQWSLIYKVAN' A
#
# COMPACT_ATOMS: atom_id res chain seq x y z
N TYR A 1 5.45 2.45 19.67
CA TYR A 1 4.75 3.24 18.64
C TYR A 1 5.74 4.18 18.00
N ASP A 2 5.92 4.11 16.68
CA ASP A 2 6.83 4.98 15.93
C ASP A 2 6.01 6.01 15.13
N LYS A 3 6.09 7.28 15.53
CA LYS A 3 5.35 8.39 14.90
C LYS A 3 5.73 8.58 13.42
N SER A 4 6.99 8.33 13.08
CA SER A 4 7.49 8.52 11.72
C SER A 4 6.94 7.44 10.78
N LEU A 5 6.91 6.19 11.24
CA LEU A 5 6.31 5.07 10.50
C LEU A 5 4.80 5.25 10.39
N TYR A 6 4.14 5.72 11.44
CA TYR A 6 2.71 6.01 11.38
C TYR A 6 2.38 7.07 10.33
N LYS A 7 3.13 8.18 10.28
CA LYS A 7 2.93 9.21 9.26
C LYS A 7 3.14 8.67 7.84
N LYS A 8 4.17 7.85 7.62
CA LYS A 8 4.40 7.20 6.32
C LYS A 8 3.25 6.28 5.92
N TYR A 9 2.76 5.48 6.87
CA TYR A 9 1.59 4.64 6.65
C TYR A 9 0.37 5.47 6.26
N GLN A 10 0.11 6.57 6.96
CA GLN A 10 -0.99 7.48 6.60
C GLN A 10 -0.81 8.07 5.20
N ASP A 11 0.39 8.51 4.83
CA ASP A 11 0.65 9.07 3.50
C ASP A 11 0.45 8.04 2.38
N ILE A 12 0.78 6.76 2.63
CA ILE A 12 0.45 5.65 1.73
C ILE A 12 -1.07 5.46 1.66
N TYR A 13 -1.73 5.34 2.82
CA TYR A 13 -3.15 5.04 2.93
C TYR A 13 -4.03 6.12 2.29
N GLU A 14 -3.65 7.39 2.42
CA GLU A 14 -4.32 8.56 1.84
C GLU A 14 -3.89 8.86 0.38
N GLY A 15 -3.12 7.97 -0.26
CA GLY A 15 -2.68 8.13 -1.66
C GLY A 15 -1.76 9.33 -1.91
N LYS A 16 -1.13 9.88 -0.85
CA LYS A 16 -0.17 11.00 -0.92
C LYS A 16 1.20 10.53 -1.38
N ASP A 17 1.61 9.33 -0.96
CA ASP A 17 2.77 8.65 -1.54
C ASP A 17 2.45 8.20 -2.96
N LYS A 18 3.28 8.55 -3.95
CA LYS A 18 3.06 8.17 -5.37
C LYS A 18 3.79 6.90 -5.78
N ASN A 19 4.68 6.38 -4.94
CA ASN A 19 5.41 5.12 -5.15
C ASN A 19 5.39 4.26 -3.87
N PRO A 20 4.20 3.84 -3.41
CA PRO A 20 4.03 3.16 -2.13
C PRO A 20 4.89 1.91 -1.98
N SER A 21 5.15 1.15 -3.06
CA SER A 21 6.03 -0.02 -3.02
C SER A 21 7.43 0.30 -2.46
N GLN A 22 8.01 1.44 -2.86
CA GLN A 22 9.36 1.84 -2.43
C GLN A 22 9.40 2.19 -0.95
N THR A 23 8.42 2.96 -0.48
CA THR A 23 8.30 3.32 0.95
C THR A 23 8.06 2.07 1.79
N ILE A 24 7.21 1.16 1.31
CA ILE A 24 6.88 -0.07 2.03
C ILE A 24 8.10 -0.99 2.15
N LYS A 25 8.84 -1.20 1.05
CA LYS A 25 10.12 -1.93 1.09
C LYS A 25 11.11 -1.30 2.07
N LYS A 26 11.32 0.02 1.96
CA LYS A 26 12.37 0.72 2.70
C LYS A 26 12.11 0.80 4.20
N TYR A 27 10.87 1.07 4.61
CA TYR A 27 10.58 1.42 6.00
C TYR A 27 9.82 0.33 6.76
N PHE A 28 9.10 -0.55 6.05
CA PHE A 28 8.27 -1.58 6.68
C PHE A 28 8.77 -2.99 6.38
N ASN A 29 9.56 -3.17 5.31
CA ASN A 29 10.06 -4.47 4.84
C ASN A 29 8.92 -5.50 4.64
N SER A 30 7.73 -5.02 4.28
CA SER A 30 6.54 -5.85 4.10
C SER A 30 6.48 -6.42 2.68
N LYS A 31 6.09 -7.69 2.57
CA LYS A 31 5.86 -8.36 1.29
C LYS A 31 4.42 -8.25 0.79
N TYR A 32 3.48 -7.97 1.69
CA TYR A 32 2.05 -7.88 1.41
C TYR A 32 1.43 -6.69 2.14
N ILE A 33 0.38 -6.14 1.54
CA ILE A 33 -0.39 -5.00 2.04
C ILE A 33 -1.86 -5.39 2.00
N PHE A 34 -2.55 -5.26 3.13
CA PHE A 34 -3.99 -5.45 3.22
C PHE A 34 -4.67 -4.08 3.12
N SER A 35 -5.70 -3.98 2.29
CA SER A 35 -6.52 -2.79 2.17
C SER A 35 -7.99 -3.17 2.06
N GLY A 36 -8.87 -2.30 2.57
CA GLY A 36 -10.29 -2.38 2.24
C GLY A 36 -10.55 -1.94 0.80
N LYS A 37 -11.58 -2.51 0.16
CA LYS A 37 -12.03 -2.12 -1.19
C LYS A 37 -12.55 -0.68 -1.26
N THR A 38 -12.90 -0.10 -0.12
CA THR A 38 -13.37 1.29 0.01
C THR A 38 -12.23 2.31 0.09
N ASN A 39 -10.97 1.88 0.27
CA ASN A 39 -9.84 2.80 0.35
C ASN A 39 -9.37 3.25 -1.06
N LYS A 40 -10.20 4.07 -1.71
CA LYS A 40 -10.01 4.47 -3.11
C LYS A 40 -8.69 5.20 -3.33
N ASP A 41 -8.24 6.01 -2.39
CA ASP A 41 -7.04 6.83 -2.57
C ASP A 41 -5.77 5.99 -2.67
N PHE A 42 -5.61 5.02 -1.75
CA PHE A 42 -4.54 4.03 -1.86
C PHE A 42 -4.65 3.21 -3.15
N ILE A 43 -5.85 2.70 -3.47
CA ILE A 43 -6.06 1.83 -4.65
C ILE A 43 -5.64 2.56 -5.94
N ILE A 44 -6.04 3.82 -6.12
CA ILE A 44 -5.70 4.61 -7.32
C ILE A 44 -4.18 4.70 -7.53
N VAL A 45 -3.41 4.82 -6.45
CA VAL A 45 -1.95 4.85 -6.52
C VAL A 45 -1.39 3.45 -6.71
N ALA A 46 -1.90 2.47 -5.97
CA ALA A 46 -1.41 1.09 -6.01
C ALA A 46 -1.53 0.49 -7.41
N GLU A 47 -2.64 0.73 -8.12
CA GLU A 47 -2.84 0.27 -9.50
C GLU A 47 -1.91 0.96 -10.52
N LYS A 48 -1.25 2.07 -10.14
CA LYS A 48 -0.25 2.77 -10.98
C LYS A 48 1.18 2.39 -10.63
N ASP A 49 1.40 1.80 -9.45
CA ASP A 49 2.72 1.39 -8.99
C ASP A 49 3.07 0.01 -9.57
N LYS A 50 4.02 -0.01 -10.51
CA LYS A 50 4.43 -1.24 -11.22
C LYS A 50 5.00 -2.34 -10.30
N ASN A 51 5.38 -2.00 -9.07
CA ASN A 51 5.90 -2.96 -8.10
C ASN A 51 4.85 -3.37 -7.06
N LEU A 52 3.59 -2.96 -7.21
CA LEU A 52 2.46 -3.51 -6.48
C LEU A 52 1.61 -4.37 -7.40
N GLU A 53 1.48 -5.64 -7.04
CA GLU A 53 0.67 -6.61 -7.78
C GLU A 53 -0.53 -7.01 -6.93
N LYS A 54 -1.75 -6.87 -7.46
CA LYS A 54 -2.94 -7.34 -6.76
C LYS A 54 -2.91 -8.87 -6.67
N ALA A 55 -2.78 -9.39 -5.46
CA ALA A 55 -2.68 -10.82 -5.18
C ALA A 55 -4.02 -11.44 -4.77
N TYR A 56 -4.95 -10.64 -4.24
CA TYR A 56 -6.28 -11.09 -3.81
C TYR A 56 -7.30 -9.95 -3.86
N GLU A 57 -8.55 -10.30 -4.18
CA GLU A 57 -9.70 -9.40 -4.11
C GLU A 57 -10.96 -10.17 -3.73
N ASP A 58 -11.72 -9.64 -2.77
CA ASP A 58 -13.09 -10.05 -2.48
C ASP A 58 -14.03 -8.83 -2.38
N GLN A 59 -15.24 -9.03 -1.87
CA GLN A 59 -16.24 -7.97 -1.73
C GLN A 59 -15.86 -6.86 -0.71
N TRP A 60 -14.94 -7.14 0.23
CA TRP A 60 -14.52 -6.25 1.31
C TRP A 60 -13.04 -5.84 1.23
N SER A 61 -12.19 -6.71 0.69
CA SER A 61 -10.75 -6.71 0.91
C SER A 61 -9.96 -6.81 -0.39
N LEU A 62 -8.77 -6.21 -0.35
CA LEU A 62 -7.74 -6.27 -1.37
C LEU A 62 -6.42 -6.62 -0.70
N ILE A 63 -5.63 -7.47 -1.34
CA ILE A 63 -4.24 -7.72 -0.95
C ILE A 63 -3.34 -7.37 -2.13
N TYR A 64 -2.34 -6.54 -1.88
CA TYR A 64 -1.27 -6.24 -2.83
C TYR A 64 0.02 -6.90 -2.37
N LYS A 65 0.70 -7.58 -3.27
CA LYS A 65 2.06 -8.08 -3.10
C LYS A 65 3.05 -7.01 -3.54
N VAL A 66 4.09 -6.82 -2.75
CA VAL A 66 5.22 -5.95 -3.08
C VAL A 66 6.22 -6.77 -3.88
N ALA A 67 6.32 -6.52 -5.18
CA ALA A 67 7.30 -7.18 -6.05
C ALA A 67 8.73 -6.87 -5.56
N ASN A 68 9.70 -7.76 -5.74
CA ASN A 68 11.08 -7.55 -5.28
C ASN A 68 11.77 -6.37 -5.97
#